data_AF-A0AAV5WIG3-F1
#
_entry.id   AF-A0AAV5WIG3-F1
#
_cell.length_a   1.000
_cell.length_b   1.000
_cell.length_c   1.000
_cell.angle_alpha   90.00
_cell.angle_beta   90.00
_cell.angle_gamma   90.00
#
_symmetry.space_group_name_H-M   'P 1'
#
loop_
_entity.id
_entity.type
_entity.pdbx_description
1 polymer ?
#
loop_
_entity_poly.entity_id
_entity_poly.type
_entity_poly.pdbx_seq_one_letter_code
_entity_poly.pdbx_strand_id
1 'polypeptide(L)'
;EEEEEEEEWDGSPKKKKINIAKKKEKTDLSGGPKREMECPVCKKFRSSKVGTMITHLREVHGTTPIEVGIMFLCDCSYKSASNSHFLYSQCDIRNFKIIHEKKVGVKCVQCESLMSSIYAYTGHL
;
A
#
# COMPACT_ATOMS: atom_id res chain seq x y z
N GLU A 1 49.00 -4.25 24.55
CA GLU A 1 47.75 -3.66 25.05
C GLU A 1 47.44 -2.52 24.11
N GLU A 2 46.61 -2.80 23.11
CA GLU A 2 46.12 -1.82 22.14
C GLU A 2 44.71 -1.46 22.62
N GLU A 3 44.54 -0.23 23.09
CA GLU A 3 43.27 0.31 23.54
C GLU A 3 42.45 0.71 22.29
N GLU A 4 41.40 -0.04 22.00
CA GLU A 4 40.42 0.31 20.96
C GLU A 4 39.42 1.33 21.55
N GLU A 5 39.50 2.58 21.09
CA GLU A 5 38.50 3.62 21.33
C GLU A 5 37.23 3.33 20.52
N GLU A 6 36.14 3.00 21.21
CA GLU A 6 34.80 2.87 20.62
C GLU A 6 34.18 4.27 20.42
N GLU A 7 34.10 4.76 19.17
CA GLU A 7 33.36 5.99 18.86
C GLU A 7 31.84 5.71 18.81
N GLU A 8 31.13 6.26 19.80
CA GLU A 8 29.67 6.23 19.97
C GLU A 8 28.97 7.19 18.98
N TRP A 9 28.18 6.66 18.05
CA TRP A 9 27.44 7.46 17.05
C TRP A 9 25.98 7.72 17.45
N ASP A 10 25.72 8.87 18.08
CA ASP A 10 24.36 9.35 18.42
C ASP A 10 23.67 10.05 17.24
N GLY A 11 23.36 9.27 16.20
CA GLY A 11 22.76 9.73 14.96
C GLY A 11 21.24 9.93 15.05
N SER A 12 20.74 10.83 15.91
CA SER A 12 19.31 11.17 15.97
C SER A 12 18.86 12.09 14.81
N PRO A 13 18.00 11.65 13.87
CA PRO A 13 17.54 12.50 12.77
C PRO A 13 16.53 13.55 13.25
N LYS A 14 16.93 14.83 13.19
CA LYS A 14 16.09 15.99 13.52
C LYS A 14 14.87 16.06 12.60
N LYS A 15 13.70 15.73 13.14
CA LYS A 15 12.38 15.88 12.47
C LYS A 15 12.11 17.37 12.17
N LYS A 16 12.37 17.81 10.93
CA LYS A 16 11.94 19.13 10.44
C LYS A 16 10.41 19.18 10.40
N LYS A 17 9.81 20.06 11.19
CA LYS A 17 8.37 20.37 11.15
C LYS A 17 8.08 21.15 9.86
N ILE A 18 7.43 20.50 8.88
CA ILE A 18 7.00 21.15 7.64
C ILE A 18 5.57 21.68 7.85
N ASN A 19 5.42 22.99 7.99
CA ASN A 19 4.12 23.67 8.02
C ASN A 19 3.58 23.82 6.59
N ILE A 20 2.74 22.89 6.14
CA ILE A 20 2.02 23.02 4.86
C ILE A 20 0.62 23.55 5.13
N ALA A 21 0.50 24.88 5.17
CA ALA A 21 -0.78 25.56 4.99
C ALA A 21 -1.04 25.71 3.48
N LYS A 22 -1.82 24.79 2.89
CA LYS A 22 -2.39 24.98 1.54
C LYS A 22 -3.91 24.85 1.62
N LYS A 23 -4.55 26.01 1.72
CA LYS A 23 -5.98 26.21 1.49
C LYS A 23 -6.22 25.95 -0.01
N LYS A 24 -6.56 24.72 -0.37
CA LYS A 24 -6.94 24.36 -1.75
C LYS A 24 -8.42 24.66 -1.94
N GLU A 25 -8.70 25.61 -2.82
CA GLU A 25 -10.02 25.88 -3.37
C GLU A 25 -10.62 24.59 -3.95
N LYS A 26 -11.88 24.34 -3.59
CA LYS A 26 -12.67 23.22 -4.09
C LYS A 26 -13.13 23.56 -5.50
N THR A 27 -12.43 23.03 -6.51
CA THR A 27 -13.00 22.88 -7.84
C THR A 27 -13.77 21.55 -7.89
N ASP A 28 -15.06 21.64 -7.59
CA ASP A 28 -16.04 20.55 -7.77
C ASP A 28 -16.38 20.41 -9.27
N LEU A 29 -15.42 19.93 -10.06
CA LEU A 29 -15.61 19.59 -11.47
C LEU A 29 -15.14 18.14 -11.73
N SER A 30 -15.86 17.18 -11.18
CA SER A 30 -16.01 15.86 -11.82
C SER A 30 -17.20 15.12 -11.22
N GLY A 31 -18.38 15.31 -11.82
CA GLY A 31 -19.62 14.59 -11.54
C GLY A 31 -19.62 13.15 -12.06
N GLY A 32 -18.51 12.43 -11.92
CA GLY A 32 -18.47 10.99 -12.13
C GLY A 32 -19.00 10.26 -10.90
N PRO A 33 -19.64 9.08 -11.06
CA PRO A 33 -20.04 8.26 -9.92
C PRO A 33 -18.79 7.89 -9.10
N LYS A 34 -18.72 8.39 -7.87
CA LYS A 34 -17.64 8.07 -6.93
C LYS A 34 -17.71 6.57 -6.65
N ARG A 35 -16.73 5.81 -7.15
CA ARG A 35 -16.63 4.38 -6.86
C ARG A 35 -16.12 4.22 -5.42
N GLU A 36 -17.03 3.91 -4.51
CA GLU A 36 -16.66 3.56 -3.15
C GLU A 36 -16.10 2.15 -3.11
N MET A 37 -14.96 1.99 -2.44
CA MET A 37 -14.32 0.72 -2.17
C MET A 37 -14.74 0.25 -0.78
N GLU A 38 -15.20 -1.00 -0.67
CA GLU A 38 -15.55 -1.62 0.60
C GLU A 38 -14.40 -2.47 1.14
N CYS A 39 -14.19 -2.46 2.46
CA CYS A 39 -13.17 -3.28 3.08
C CYS A 39 -13.57 -4.77 3.01
N PRO A 40 -12.72 -5.64 2.44
CA PRO A 40 -13.05 -7.05 2.26
C PRO A 40 -13.07 -7.84 3.58
N VAL A 41 -12.43 -7.33 4.64
CA VAL A 41 -12.32 -8.00 5.94
C VAL A 41 -13.52 -7.67 6.82
N CYS A 42 -13.76 -6.38 7.11
CA CYS A 42 -14.83 -5.98 8.04
C CYS A 42 -16.17 -5.69 7.37
N LYS A 43 -16.22 -5.38 6.06
CA LYS A 43 -17.42 -4.93 5.32
C LYS A 43 -18.17 -3.73 5.90
N LYS A 44 -17.64 -3.11 6.96
CA LYS A 44 -18.20 -1.93 7.63
C LYS A 44 -17.56 -0.64 7.15
N PHE A 45 -16.31 -0.71 6.73
CA PHE A 45 -15.55 0.44 6.26
C PHE A 45 -15.65 0.60 4.75
N ARG A 46 -15.94 1.82 4.30
CA ARG A 46 -15.96 2.21 2.88
C ARG A 46 -15.12 3.46 2.67
N SER A 47 -14.42 3.52 1.54
CA SER A 47 -13.63 4.69 1.16
C SER A 47 -13.53 4.85 -0.34
N SER A 48 -13.50 6.09 -0.82
CA SER A 48 -13.19 6.41 -2.22
C SER A 48 -11.70 6.54 -2.50
N LYS A 49 -10.84 6.45 -1.47
CA LYS A 49 -9.39 6.67 -1.60
C LYS A 49 -8.61 5.40 -1.30
N VAL A 50 -7.72 5.03 -2.23
CA VAL A 50 -6.87 3.84 -2.11
C VAL A 50 -5.98 3.94 -0.87
N GLY A 51 -5.32 5.08 -0.66
CA GLY A 51 -4.48 5.29 0.51
C GLY A 51 -5.22 5.11 1.84
N THR A 52 -6.46 5.62 1.94
CA THR A 52 -7.28 5.45 3.15
C THR A 52 -7.68 3.99 3.39
N MET A 53 -8.00 3.24 2.33
CA MET A 53 -8.26 1.79 2.44
C MET A 53 -7.01 1.02 2.90
N ILE A 54 -5.84 1.35 2.36
CA ILE A 54 -4.56 0.71 2.77
C ILE A 54 -4.26 1.00 4.25
N THR A 55 -4.41 2.26 4.67
CA THR A 55 -4.24 2.65 6.08
C THR A 55 -5.23 1.89 6.97
N HIS A 56 -6.50 1.81 6.59
CA HIS A 56 -7.50 1.04 7.32
C HIS A 56 -7.11 -0.44 7.49
N LEU A 57 -6.66 -1.11 6.43
CA LEU A 57 -6.22 -2.51 6.51
C LEU A 57 -5.04 -2.69 7.48
N ARG A 58 -4.09 -1.75 7.47
CA ARG A 58 -2.93 -1.80 8.35
C ARG A 58 -3.28 -1.52 9.81
N GLU A 59 -4.03 -0.45 10.06
CA GLU A 59 -4.32 0.00 11.44
C GLU A 59 -5.42 -0.83 12.11
N VAL A 60 -6.46 -1.23 11.38
CA VAL A 60 -7.61 -1.95 11.94
C VAL A 60 -7.43 -3.46 11.88
N HIS A 61 -6.79 -3.96 10.82
CA HIS A 61 -6.66 -5.40 10.60
C HIS A 61 -5.23 -5.93 10.76
N GLY A 62 -4.21 -5.06 10.83
CA GLY A 62 -2.81 -5.51 10.84
C GLY A 62 -2.43 -6.27 9.58
N THR A 63 -3.12 -6.02 8.45
CA THR A 63 -2.91 -6.72 7.18
C THR A 63 -2.61 -5.75 6.04
N THR A 64 -2.08 -6.29 4.96
CA THR A 64 -1.83 -5.59 3.70
C THR A 64 -2.83 -6.01 2.62
N PRO A 65 -3.03 -5.19 1.57
CA PRO A 65 -3.86 -5.54 0.42
C PRO A 65 -3.54 -6.93 -0.17
N ILE A 66 -2.24 -7.25 -0.29
CA ILE A 66 -1.77 -8.52 -0.87
C ILE A 66 -2.21 -9.71 0.00
N GLU A 67 -2.06 -9.60 1.33
CA GLU A 67 -2.42 -10.67 2.27
C GLU A 67 -3.92 -10.99 2.26
N VAL A 68 -4.75 -9.96 2.10
CA VAL A 68 -6.21 -10.13 1.97
C VAL A 68 -6.64 -10.48 0.53
N GLY A 69 -5.69 -10.61 -0.41
CA GLY A 69 -5.95 -11.00 -1.79
C GLY A 69 -6.67 -9.91 -2.60
N ILE A 70 -6.42 -8.63 -2.31
CA ILE A 70 -6.95 -7.51 -3.09
C ILE A 70 -5.85 -6.75 -3.82
N MET A 71 -6.18 -6.30 -5.02
CA MET A 71 -5.38 -5.39 -5.82
C MET A 71 -6.24 -4.21 -6.28
N PHE A 72 -5.61 -3.06 -6.50
CA PHE A 72 -6.26 -1.87 -7.02
C PHE A 72 -6.04 -1.80 -8.54
N LEU A 73 -7.12 -1.86 -9.31
CA LEU A 73 -7.11 -1.72 -10.75
C LEU A 73 -7.47 -0.28 -11.13
N CYS A 74 -6.54 0.42 -11.76
CA CYS A 74 -6.80 1.73 -12.35
C CYS A 74 -7.55 1.59 -13.69
N ASP A 75 -8.32 2.60 -14.08
CA ASP A 75 -8.96 2.64 -15.41
C ASP A 75 -7.95 2.63 -16.58
N CYS A 76 -6.67 2.98 -16.33
CA CYS A 76 -5.57 2.77 -17.29
C CYS A 76 -5.13 1.29 -17.41
N SER A 77 -5.86 0.37 -16.80
CA SER A 77 -5.57 -1.07 -16.71
C SER A 77 -4.34 -1.46 -15.88
N TYR A 78 -3.72 -0.51 -15.18
CA TYR A 78 -2.61 -0.81 -14.27
C TYR A 78 -3.11 -1.41 -12.95
N LYS A 79 -2.51 -2.53 -12.54
CA LYS A 79 -2.76 -3.19 -11.26
C LYS A 79 -1.68 -2.83 -10.26
N SER A 80 -2.08 -2.42 -9.06
CA SER A 80 -1.16 -2.08 -7.98
C SER A 80 -1.69 -2.58 -6.64
N ALA A 81 -0.80 -3.09 -5.79
CA ALA A 81 -1.09 -3.33 -4.38
C ALA A 81 -0.78 -2.12 -3.49
N SER A 82 -0.15 -1.08 -4.06
CA SER A 82 0.26 0.13 -3.35
C SER A 82 -0.37 1.38 -3.95
N ASN A 83 -0.23 2.50 -3.24
CA ASN A 83 -0.63 3.83 -3.71
C ASN A 83 0.41 4.47 -4.67
N SER A 84 1.44 3.74 -5.11
CA SER A 84 2.54 4.30 -5.91
C SER A 84 2.06 4.75 -7.29
N HIS A 85 1.17 3.98 -7.92
CA HIS A 85 0.65 4.33 -9.26
C HIS A 85 -0.01 5.71 -9.26
N PHE A 86 -0.71 6.07 -8.18
CA PHE A 86 -1.32 7.38 -8.04
C PHE A 86 -0.28 8.52 -7.95
N LEU A 87 0.86 8.30 -7.29
CA LEU A 87 1.87 9.35 -7.11
C LEU A 87 2.66 9.66 -8.39
N TYR A 88 2.90 8.65 -9.23
CA TYR A 88 3.79 8.77 -10.38
C TYR A 88 3.06 8.87 -11.73
N SER A 89 1.81 8.45 -11.82
CA SER A 89 1.04 8.53 -13.05
C SER A 89 0.13 9.77 -13.06
N GLN A 90 -0.10 10.33 -14.24
CA GLN A 90 -1.10 11.39 -14.46
C GLN A 90 -2.55 10.86 -14.41
N CYS A 91 -2.78 9.70 -13.78
CA CYS A 91 -4.11 9.11 -13.66
C CYS A 91 -4.90 9.75 -12.52
N ASP A 92 -6.20 9.97 -12.72
CA ASP A 92 -7.07 10.47 -11.67
C ASP A 92 -7.20 9.44 -10.52
N ILE A 93 -7.03 9.92 -9.28
CA ILE A 93 -7.14 9.18 -8.01
C ILE A 93 -8.47 8.47 -7.86
N ARG A 94 -9.50 8.99 -8.54
CA ARG A 94 -10.89 8.56 -8.38
C ARG A 94 -11.22 7.30 -9.18
N ASN A 95 -10.31 6.85 -10.03
CA ASN A 95 -10.56 5.82 -11.03
C ASN A 95 -9.94 4.46 -10.67
N PHE A 96 -10.11 4.03 -9.42
CA PHE A 96 -9.66 2.71 -8.97
C PHE A 96 -10.84 1.80 -8.60
N LYS A 97 -10.69 0.52 -8.89
CA LYS A 97 -11.58 -0.57 -8.48
C LYS A 97 -10.79 -1.58 -7.66
N ILE A 98 -11.41 -2.14 -6.63
CA ILE A 98 -10.87 -3.33 -5.97
C ILE A 98 -11.13 -4.53 -6.87
N ILE A 99 -10.07 -5.29 -7.16
CA ILE A 99 -10.15 -6.61 -7.75
C ILE A 99 -9.67 -7.63 -6.71
N HIS A 100 -10.37 -8.76 -6.63
CA HIS A 100 -9.94 -9.89 -5.83
C HIS A 100 -9.10 -10.81 -6.70
N GLU A 101 -7.82 -10.95 -6.37
CA GLU A 101 -6.96 -11.92 -7.02
C GLU A 101 -6.78 -13.12 -6.09
N LYS A 102 -7.02 -14.32 -6.63
CA LYS A 102 -6.69 -15.56 -5.93
C LYS A 102 -5.18 -15.56 -5.71
N LYS A 103 -4.77 -15.57 -4.44
CA LYS A 103 -3.40 -15.58 -3.91
C LYS A 103 -2.31 -15.53 -4.99
N VAL A 104 -1.83 -14.32 -5.29
CA VAL A 104 -0.57 -14.14 -5.99
C VAL A 104 0.54 -14.57 -5.04
N GLY A 105 1.06 -15.76 -5.26
CA GLY A 105 2.18 -16.29 -4.50
C GLY A 105 3.17 -16.97 -5.43
N VAL A 106 4.42 -17.02 -5.00
CA VAL A 106 5.47 -17.76 -5.72
C VAL A 106 5.30 -19.23 -5.34
N LYS A 107 5.00 -20.08 -6.32
CA LYS A 107 4.90 -21.52 -6.11
C LYS A 107 6.31 -22.12 -6.08
N CYS A 108 6.65 -22.83 -5.02
CA CYS A 108 7.90 -23.57 -4.97
C CYS A 108 7.87 -24.76 -5.93
N VAL A 109 8.91 -24.90 -6.75
CA VAL A 109 9.01 -25.97 -7.75
C VAL A 109 9.25 -27.33 -7.10
N GLN A 110 9.91 -27.37 -5.94
CA GLN A 110 10.26 -28.63 -5.27
C GLN A 110 9.11 -29.22 -4.44
N CYS A 111 8.39 -28.39 -3.69
CA CYS A 111 7.37 -28.86 -2.74
C CYS A 111 5.96 -28.35 -3.04
N GLU A 112 5.78 -27.59 -4.13
CA GLU A 112 4.51 -26.98 -4.54
C GLU A 112 3.88 -25.99 -3.54
N SER A 113 4.59 -25.63 -2.48
CA SER A 113 4.10 -24.67 -1.48
C SER A 113 4.00 -23.27 -2.09
N LEU A 114 2.87 -22.59 -1.85
CA LEU A 114 2.63 -21.22 -2.31
C LEU A 114 3.09 -20.22 -1.26
N MET A 115 4.14 -19.47 -1.56
CA MET A 115 4.71 -18.44 -0.68
C MET A 115 4.11 -17.07 -0.98
N SER A 116 3.82 -16.28 0.06
CA SER A 116 3.19 -14.95 -0.06
C SER A 116 4.14 -13.86 -0.58
N SER A 117 5.45 -14.10 -0.61
CA SER A 117 6.45 -13.14 -1.09
C SER A 117 7.70 -13.82 -1.62
N ILE A 118 8.50 -13.08 -2.39
CA ILE A 118 9.82 -13.52 -2.85
C ILE A 118 10.77 -13.77 -1.67
N TYR A 119 10.71 -12.95 -0.60
CA TYR A 119 11.54 -13.15 0.59
C TYR A 119 11.19 -14.44 1.35
N ALA A 120 9.89 -14.74 1.48
CA ALA A 120 9.44 -16.01 2.04
C ALA A 120 9.87 -17.19 1.16
N TYR A 121 9.88 -17.01 -0.16
CA TYR A 121 10.41 -18.00 -1.10
C TYR A 121 11.92 -18.21 -0.95
N THR A 122 12.72 -17.14 -0.84
CA THR A 122 14.18 -17.27 -0.67
C THR A 122 14.59 -17.89 0.66
N GLY A 123 13.84 -17.66 1.74
CA GLY A 123 14.07 -18.33 3.02
C GLY A 123 13.52 -19.77 3.07
N HIS A 124 12.73 -20.17 2.08
CA HIS A 124 12.18 -21.51 1.94
C HIS A 124 13.08 -22.44 1.12
N LEU A 125 13.86 -21.90 0.18
CA LEU A 125 14.91 -22.61 -0.57
C LEU A 125 16.04 -23.07 0.38
#